data_AF-A0A2V9QFU2-F1
#
_entry.id   AF-A0A2V9QFU2-F1
#
_cell.length_a   1.000
_cell.length_b   1.000
_cell.length_c   1.000
_cell.angle_alpha   90.00
_cell.angle_beta   90.00
_cell.angle_gamma   90.00
#
_symmetry.space_group_name_H-M   'P 1'
#
loop_
_entity.id
_entity.type
_entity.pdbx_description
1 polymer ?
#
loop_
_entity_poly.entity_id
_entity_poly.type
_entity_poly.pdbx_seq_one_letter_code
_entity_poly.pdbx_strand_id
1 'polypeptide(L)'
;YEYLNTPGVRIYRSTDEFISAVESALREDNPSDQLLRQSVVRDCTWDTRARQVGELIAKCLTGQFAAGETTSKVAICEELQSANFR
;
A
#
# COMPACT_ATOMS: atom_id res chain seq x y z
N TYR A 1 -11.73 -4.62 4.04
CA TYR A 1 -10.78 -4.05 3.08
C TYR A 1 -9.54 -3.62 3.85
N GLU A 2 -8.39 -4.21 3.52
CA GLU A 2 -7.10 -3.99 4.19
C GLU A 2 -6.71 -2.49 4.29
N TYR A 3 -7.17 -1.68 3.34
CA TYR A 3 -6.82 -0.26 3.21
C TYR A 3 -7.82 0.71 3.83
N LEU A 4 -8.86 0.22 4.52
CA LEU A 4 -9.95 1.08 5.03
C LEU A 4 -9.45 2.11 6.05
N ASN A 5 -8.41 1.77 6.80
CA ASN A 5 -7.85 2.62 7.86
C ASN A 5 -6.51 3.26 7.47
N THR A 6 -6.06 3.10 6.22
CA THR A 6 -4.78 3.67 5.78
C THR A 6 -4.92 5.19 5.67
N PRO A 7 -4.16 5.98 6.45
CA PRO A 7 -4.17 7.43 6.31
C PRO A 7 -3.89 7.84 4.86
N GLY A 8 -4.63 8.81 4.33
CA GLY A 8 -4.47 9.28 2.95
C GLY A 8 -5.15 8.41 1.86
N VAL A 9 -5.68 7.22 2.19
CA VAL A 9 -6.55 6.44 1.29
C VAL A 9 -8.01 6.77 1.59
N ARG A 10 -8.79 7.05 0.54
CA ARG A 10 -10.25 7.25 0.65
C ARG A 10 -10.95 6.16 -0.14
N ILE A 11 -11.84 5.42 0.52
CA ILE A 11 -12.65 4.36 -0.11
C ILE A 11 -14.10 4.82 -0.08
N TYR A 12 -14.72 4.91 -1.26
CA TYR A 12 -16.12 5.31 -1.42
C TYR A 12 -16.97 4.10 -1.79
N ARG A 13 -18.18 4.03 -1.22
CA ARG A 13 -19.12 2.91 -1.39
C ARG A 13 -20.24 3.22 -2.39
N SER A 14 -20.35 4.47 -2.82
CA SER A 14 -21.24 4.88 -3.91
C SER A 14 -20.61 5.95 -4.80
N THR A 15 -21.17 6.12 -6.00
CA THR A 15 -20.77 7.17 -6.94
C THR A 15 -21.01 8.56 -6.36
N ASP A 16 -22.12 8.78 -5.67
CA ASP A 16 -22.46 10.09 -5.10
C ASP A 16 -21.49 10.48 -3.97
N GLU A 17 -21.06 9.51 -3.18
CA GLU A 17 -20.05 9.71 -2.13
C GLU A 17 -18.71 10.12 -2.74
N PHE A 18 -18.31 9.46 -3.83
CA PHE A 18 -17.10 9.82 -4.58
C PHE A 18 -17.19 11.24 -5.15
N ILE A 19 -18.30 11.57 -5.84
CA ILE A 19 -18.50 12.90 -6.45
C ILE A 19 -18.44 13.98 -5.37
N SER A 20 -19.18 13.80 -4.26
CA SER A 20 -19.22 14.76 -3.16
C SER A 20 -17.83 15.01 -2.55
N ALA A 21 -17.03 13.94 -2.41
CA ALA A 21 -15.68 14.05 -1.87
C ALA A 21 -14.70 14.75 -2.83
N VAL A 22 -14.86 14.56 -4.14
CA VAL A 22 -14.08 15.28 -5.16
C VAL A 22 -14.47 16.75 -5.18
N GLU A 23 -15.76 17.08 -5.18
CA GLU A 23 -16.24 18.47 -5.16
C GLU A 23 -15.82 19.21 -3.89
N SER A 24 -15.78 18.52 -2.75
CA SER A 24 -15.28 19.08 -1.49
C SER A 24 -13.76 19.30 -1.56
N ALA A 25 -13.00 18.33 -2.09
CA ALA A 25 -11.57 18.49 -2.30
C ALA A 25 -11.27 19.67 -3.24
N LEU A 26 -11.98 19.84 -4.34
CA LEU A 26 -11.75 20.95 -5.27
C LEU A 26 -12.02 22.34 -4.66
N ARG A 27 -12.91 22.43 -3.67
CA ARG A 27 -13.25 23.70 -3.00
C ARG A 27 -12.35 24.02 -1.81
N GLU A 28 -11.94 22.99 -1.07
CA GLU A 28 -11.37 23.14 0.27
C GLU A 28 -9.98 22.49 0.42
N ASP A 29 -9.34 22.04 -0.68
CA ASP A 29 -8.06 21.33 -0.57
C ASP A 29 -6.98 22.19 0.08
N ASN A 30 -6.27 21.58 1.02
CA ASN A 30 -5.08 22.14 1.64
C ASN A 30 -3.83 21.40 1.11
N PRO A 31 -2.74 22.09 0.78
CA PRO A 31 -1.46 21.48 0.40
C PRO A 31 -0.99 20.32 1.30
N SER A 32 -1.24 20.40 2.61
CA SER A 32 -0.87 19.34 3.55
C SER A 32 -1.62 18.02 3.33
N ASP A 33 -2.93 18.08 3.06
CA ASP A 33 -3.75 16.90 2.76
C ASP A 33 -3.39 16.32 1.39
N GLN A 34 -3.02 17.17 0.44
CA GLN A 34 -2.53 16.73 -0.87
C GLN A 34 -1.22 15.92 -0.74
N LEU A 35 -0.27 16.44 0.04
CA LEU A 35 1.01 15.76 0.29
C LEU A 35 0.81 14.42 0.98
N LEU A 36 -0.08 14.34 1.97
CA LEU A 36 -0.39 13.09 2.66
C LEU A 36 -0.99 12.04 1.72
N ARG A 37 -1.88 12.44 0.80
CA ARG A 37 -2.43 11.50 -0.20
C ARG A 37 -1.35 11.03 -1.17
N GLN A 38 -0.48 11.94 -1.61
CA GLN A 38 0.62 11.59 -2.52
C GLN A 38 1.68 10.72 -1.87
N SER A 39 1.97 10.90 -0.58
CA SER A 39 2.99 10.09 0.12
C SER A 39 2.59 8.62 0.20
N VAL A 40 1.30 8.32 0.29
CA VAL A 40 0.79 6.94 0.42
C VAL A 40 0.87 6.16 -0.89
N VAL A 41 0.77 6.85 -2.02
CA VAL A 41 0.88 6.22 -3.35
C VAL A 41 2.30 6.28 -3.93
N ARG A 42 3.21 7.05 -3.31
CA ARG A 42 4.59 7.30 -3.79
C ARG A 42 5.35 6.01 -4.11
N ASP A 43 5.30 5.05 -3.19
CA ASP A 43 6.00 3.77 -3.30
C ASP A 43 5.06 2.61 -3.68
N CYS A 44 3.79 2.92 -3.97
CA CYS A 44 2.80 1.97 -4.48
C CYS A 44 2.73 1.95 -6.01
N THR A 45 3.75 2.45 -6.71
CA THR A 45 3.84 2.30 -8.17
C THR A 45 3.96 0.83 -8.53
N TRP A 46 3.32 0.43 -9.64
CA TRP A 46 3.34 -0.94 -10.15
C TRP A 46 4.76 -1.48 -10.27
N ASP A 47 5.70 -0.67 -10.75
CA ASP A 47 7.10 -1.06 -10.92
C ASP A 47 7.81 -1.38 -9.60
N THR A 48 7.54 -0.60 -8.55
CA THR A 48 8.09 -0.83 -7.21
C THR A 48 7.59 -2.15 -6.63
N ARG A 49 6.29 -2.43 -6.77
CA ARG A 49 5.67 -3.68 -6.34
C ARG A 49 6.18 -4.87 -7.13
N ALA A 50 6.27 -4.74 -8.46
CA ALA A 50 6.77 -5.78 -9.34
C ALA A 50 8.22 -6.17 -8.99
N ARG A 51 9.06 -5.17 -8.70
CA ARG A 51 10.43 -5.39 -8.25
C ARG A 51 10.49 -6.10 -6.89
N GLN A 52 9.71 -5.67 -5.89
CA GLN A 52 9.65 -6.33 -4.58
C GLN A 52 9.23 -7.80 -4.70
N VAL A 53 8.22 -8.09 -5.51
CA VAL A 53 7.77 -9.47 -5.76
C VAL A 53 8.87 -10.27 -6.47
N GLY A 54 9.55 -9.67 -7.45
CA GLY A 54 10.69 -10.30 -8.13
C GLY A 54 11.83 -10.66 -7.18
N GLU A 55 12.17 -9.77 -6.24
CA GLU A 55 13.17 -10.02 -5.21
C GLU A 55 12.76 -11.18 -4.28
N LEU A 56 11.49 -11.25 -3.87
CA LEU A 56 10.97 -12.36 -3.06
C LEU A 56 11.03 -13.70 -3.81
N ILE A 57 10.66 -13.71 -5.10
CA ILE A 57 10.76 -14.92 -5.94
C ILE A 57 12.24 -15.37 -6.03
N ALA A 58 13.16 -14.43 -6.25
CA ALA A 58 14.59 -14.73 -6.32
C ALA A 58 15.13 -15.29 -4.99
N LYS A 59 14.75 -14.73 -3.84
CA LYS A 59 15.09 -15.27 -2.51
C LYS A 59 14.56 -16.69 -2.31
N CYS A 60 13.36 -16.97 -2.82
CA CYS A 60 12.76 -18.31 -2.74
C CYS A 60 13.52 -19.33 -3.58
N LEU A 61 13.86 -18.97 -4.81
CA LEU A 61 14.59 -19.86 -5.71
C LEU A 61 16.02 -20.13 -5.22
N THR A 62 16.63 -19.19 -4.50
CA THR A 62 17.99 -19.31 -3.97
C THR A 62 18.05 -19.97 -2.58
N GLY A 63 16.91 -20.40 -2.02
CA GLY A 63 16.86 -21.02 -0.70
C GLY A 63 17.23 -20.09 0.45
N GLN A 64 17.12 -18.77 0.23
CA GLN A 64 17.43 -17.74 1.23
C GLN A 64 16.31 -17.56 2.27
N PHE A 65 15.18 -18.24 2.11
CA PHE A 65 14.21 -18.43 3.19
C PHE A 65 14.60 -19.67 3.98
N ALA A 66 14.92 -19.51 5.26
CA ALA A 66 15.39 -20.60 6.11
C ALA A 66 14.33 -21.71 6.21
N ALA A 67 14.73 -22.94 5.88
CA ALA A 67 13.92 -24.15 6.05
C ALA A 67 13.72 -24.41 7.55
N GLY A 68 12.73 -23.75 8.15
CA GLY A 68 12.43 -23.86 9.58
C GLY A 68 11.42 -22.83 10.08
N GLU A 69 11.27 -21.70 9.41
CA GLU A 69 10.11 -20.85 9.62
C GLU A 69 8.93 -21.45 8.88
N THR A 70 8.10 -22.16 9.65
CA THR A 70 6.74 -22.52 9.30
C THR A 70 6.17 -21.42 8.42
N THR A 71 5.90 -21.78 7.16
CA THR A 71 5.33 -20.95 6.10
C THR A 71 3.93 -20.50 6.52
N SER A 72 3.85 -19.67 7.55
CA SER A 72 2.64 -18.99 7.93
C SER A 72 2.62 -17.74 7.08
N LYS A 73 1.59 -17.58 6.25
CA LYS A 73 1.34 -16.40 5.42
C LYS A 73 1.56 -15.07 6.17
N VAL A 74 1.47 -15.10 7.49
CA VAL A 74 1.75 -14.02 8.44
C VAL A 74 3.15 -13.42 8.30
N ALA A 75 4.22 -14.22 8.17
CA ALA A 75 5.59 -13.69 8.12
C ALA A 75 5.86 -12.90 6.83
N ILE A 76 5.33 -13.37 5.70
CA ILE A 76 5.42 -12.68 4.41
C ILE A 76 4.59 -11.39 4.45
N CYS A 77 3.41 -11.42 5.08
CA CYS A 77 2.59 -10.22 5.27
C CYS A 77 3.25 -9.18 6.20
N GLU A 78 3.93 -9.60 7.27
CA GLU A 78 4.64 -8.71 8.18
C GLU A 78 5.85 -8.04 7.52
N GLU A 79 6.62 -8.77 6.70
CA GLU A 79 7.74 -8.20 5.96
C GLU A 79 7.25 -7.18 4.91
N LEU A 80 6.16 -7.48 4.20
CA LEU A 80 5.51 -6.56 3.25
C LEU A 80 4.93 -5.32 3.92
N GLN A 81 4.37 -5.45 5.13
CA GLN A 81 3.90 -4.31 5.91
C GLN A 81 5.07 -3.44 6.40
N SER A 82 6.15 -4.04 6.90
CA SER A 82 7.33 -3.30 7.37
C SER A 82 8.04 -2.52 6.25
N ALA A 83 8.02 -3.04 5.02
CA ALA A 83 8.58 -2.38 3.84
C ALA A 83 7.71 -1.23 3.29
N ASN A 84 6.45 -1.15 3.71
CA ASN A 84 5.50 -0.09 3.29
C ASN A 84 5.48 1.13 4.23
N PHE A 85 6.09 1.03 5.40
CA PHE A 85 6.07 2.06 6.45
C PHE A 85 7.45 2.65 6.79
N ARG A 86 8.43 2.53 5.89
CA ARG A 86 9.74 3.20 6.00
C ARG A 86 9.96 4.20 4.89
#